data_AF-A0A0D7ARC6-F1
#
_entry.id   AF-A0A0D7ARC6-F1
#
_cell.length_a   1.000
_cell.length_b   1.000
_cell.length_c   1.000
_cell.angle_alpha   90.00
_cell.angle_beta   90.00
_cell.angle_gamma   90.00
#
_symmetry.space_group_name_H-M   'P 1'
#
loop_
_entity.id
_entity.type
_entity.pdbx_description
1 polymer ?
#
loop_
_entity_poly.entity_id
_entity_poly.type
_entity_poly.pdbx_seq_one_letter_code
_entity_poly.pdbx_strand_id
1 'polypeptide(L)'
;MKGTFRARSVESAALRTLHPQIEESGKGECLLDSGSMICSISYTECQKRNIAYDPEFRIDMESANGSIERTLGLARNVEFNF
;
A
#
# COMPACT_ATOMS: atom_id res chain seq x y z
N MET A 1 -8.07 -19.40 32.38
CA MET A 1 -8.99 -18.54 31.59
C MET A 1 -8.16 -17.57 30.76
N LYS A 2 -7.85 -17.92 29.50
CA LYS A 2 -7.31 -17.00 28.48
C LYS A 2 -7.67 -17.56 27.11
N GLY A 3 -8.60 -16.91 26.44
CA GLY A 3 -8.94 -17.17 25.05
C GLY A 3 -9.14 -15.82 24.38
N THR A 4 -8.07 -15.31 23.76
CA THR A 4 -8.15 -14.11 22.94
C THR A 4 -8.80 -14.51 21.61
N PHE A 5 -10.11 -14.31 21.47
CA PHE A 5 -10.80 -14.46 20.19
C PHE A 5 -10.47 -13.22 19.34
N ARG A 6 -9.52 -13.34 18.41
CA ARG A 6 -9.37 -12.36 17.34
C ARG A 6 -10.37 -12.70 16.25
N ALA A 7 -11.55 -12.06 16.30
CA ALA A 7 -12.43 -12.05 15.15
C ALA A 7 -11.69 -11.34 14.00
N ARG A 8 -11.39 -12.06 12.91
CA ARG A 8 -11.08 -11.40 11.64
C ARG A 8 -12.37 -10.75 11.17
N SER A 9 -12.34 -9.46 10.83
CA SER A 9 -13.46 -8.89 10.09
C SER A 9 -13.56 -9.64 8.76
N VAL A 10 -14.78 -9.88 8.30
CA VAL A 10 -15.03 -10.50 6.99
C VAL A 10 -14.37 -9.69 5.87
N GLU A 11 -14.25 -8.37 6.06
CA GLU A 11 -13.53 -7.45 5.16
C GLU A 11 -12.03 -7.76 5.06
N SER A 12 -11.35 -8.12 6.16
CA SER A 12 -9.94 -8.51 6.12
C SER A 12 -9.69 -9.91 5.51
N ALA A 13 -10.74 -10.74 5.37
CA ALA A 13 -10.61 -12.09 4.85
C ALA A 13 -10.31 -12.12 3.33
N ALA A 14 -10.49 -11.01 2.63
CA ALA A 14 -10.25 -10.89 1.19
C ALA A 14 -8.84 -10.38 0.83
N LEU A 15 -8.07 -9.86 1.80
CA LEU A 15 -6.72 -9.36 1.55
C LEU A 15 -5.78 -10.51 1.17
N ARG A 16 -5.00 -10.30 0.11
CA ARG A 16 -3.96 -11.25 -0.31
C ARG A 16 -2.61 -10.57 -0.35
N THR A 17 -1.56 -11.29 0.03
CA THR A 17 -0.20 -10.80 -0.11
C THR A 17 0.36 -11.21 -1.47
N LEU A 18 0.95 -10.27 -2.19
CA LEU A 18 1.69 -10.47 -3.43
C LEU A 18 3.17 -10.18 -3.21
N HIS A 19 4.02 -10.79 -4.03
CA HIS A 19 5.48 -10.61 -3.97
C HIS A 19 6.08 -10.19 -5.32
N PRO A 20 5.62 -9.09 -5.93
CA PRO A 20 6.14 -8.66 -7.22
C PRO A 20 7.61 -8.28 -7.12
N GLN A 21 8.32 -8.44 -8.23
CA GLN A 21 9.55 -7.70 -8.49
C GLN A 21 9.16 -6.24 -8.78
N ILE A 22 9.64 -5.30 -7.97
CA ILE A 22 9.35 -3.87 -8.12
C ILE A 22 10.62 -3.18 -8.61
N GLU A 23 10.56 -2.59 -9.80
CA GLU A 23 11.73 -2.05 -10.48
C GLU A 23 12.87 -3.10 -10.58
N GLU A 24 14.09 -2.64 -10.83
CA GLU A 24 15.31 -3.44 -10.66
C GLU A 24 15.67 -3.67 -9.17
N SER A 25 14.98 -2.97 -8.25
CA SER A 25 15.31 -2.93 -6.82
C SER A 25 15.08 -4.24 -6.04
N GLY A 26 14.31 -5.18 -6.60
CA GLY A 26 14.05 -6.49 -6.01
C GLY A 26 12.59 -6.74 -5.64
N LYS A 27 12.33 -7.90 -5.04
CA LYS A 27 10.99 -8.28 -4.57
C LYS A 27 10.47 -7.31 -3.51
N GLY A 28 9.19 -6.98 -3.58
CA GLY A 28 8.45 -6.28 -2.53
C GLY A 28 7.30 -7.10 -2.02
N GLU A 29 6.90 -6.89 -0.76
CA GLU A 29 5.65 -7.42 -0.24
C GLU A 29 4.55 -6.38 -0.48
N CYS A 30 3.44 -6.79 -1.08
CA CYS A 30 2.32 -5.90 -1.39
C CYS A 30 1.01 -6.52 -0.93
N LEU A 31 0.05 -5.67 -0.53
CA LEU A 31 -1.32 -6.09 -0.27
C LEU A 31 -2.16 -5.88 -1.53
N LEU A 32 -2.76 -6.96 -2.03
CA LEU A 32 -3.86 -6.91 -2.97
C LEU A 32 -5.15 -6.66 -2.19
N ASP A 33 -5.57 -5.41 -2.21
CA ASP A 33 -6.77 -4.93 -1.56
C ASP A 33 -7.76 -4.40 -2.60
N SER A 34 -8.82 -5.14 -2.86
CA SER A 34 -9.89 -4.72 -3.78
C SER A 34 -10.76 -3.59 -3.23
N GLY A 35 -10.70 -3.31 -1.93
CA GLY A 35 -11.38 -2.18 -1.29
C GLY A 35 -10.64 -0.86 -1.48
N SER A 36 -9.35 -0.92 -1.84
CA SER A 36 -8.53 0.25 -2.11
C SER A 36 -8.74 0.74 -3.55
N MET A 37 -9.11 2.01 -3.70
CA MET A 37 -9.27 2.64 -5.04
C MET A 37 -7.93 3.05 -5.67
N ILE A 38 -6.85 3.03 -4.90
CA ILE A 38 -5.52 3.44 -5.34
C ILE A 38 -4.48 2.39 -4.96
N CYS A 39 -3.38 2.36 -5.70
CA CYS A 39 -2.17 1.69 -5.25
C CYS A 39 -1.31 2.70 -4.49
N SER A 40 -0.95 2.39 -3.25
CA SER A 40 -0.10 3.23 -2.42
C SER A 40 1.17 2.49 -2.02
N ILE A 41 2.29 3.22 -2.01
CA ILE A 41 3.58 2.76 -1.49
C ILE A 41 3.99 3.67 -0.34
N SER A 42 4.58 3.11 0.71
CA SER A 42 5.02 3.91 1.85
C SER A 42 6.24 4.76 1.47
N TYR A 43 6.40 5.90 2.15
CA TYR A 43 7.59 6.74 2.00
C TYR A 43 8.89 5.96 2.20
N THR A 44 8.92 5.09 3.22
CA THR A 44 10.11 4.29 3.55
C THR A 44 10.44 3.30 2.45
N GLU A 45 9.46 2.68 1.80
CA GLU A 45 9.70 1.81 0.63
C GLU A 45 10.15 2.60 -0.59
N CYS A 46 9.58 3.80 -0.84
CA CYS A 46 10.09 4.67 -1.91
C CYS A 46 11.57 5.01 -1.71
N GLN A 47 11.98 5.37 -0.49
CA GLN A 47 13.37 5.69 -0.18
C GLN A 47 14.31 4.49 -0.38
N LYS A 48 13.91 3.31 0.11
CA LYS A 48 14.71 2.07 -0.03
C LYS A 48 14.93 1.69 -1.50
N ARG A 49 13.94 1.94 -2.34
CA ARG A 49 13.92 1.51 -3.75
C ARG A 49 14.32 2.61 -4.72
N ASN A 50 14.64 3.81 -4.21
CA ASN A 50 14.94 5.00 -5.00
C ASN A 50 13.81 5.37 -5.99
N ILE A 51 12.54 5.19 -5.56
CA ILE A 51 11.38 5.54 -6.37
C ILE A 51 11.09 7.02 -6.20
N ALA A 52 11.23 7.76 -7.30
CA ALA A 52 10.87 9.17 -7.37
C ALA A 52 9.35 9.36 -7.45
N TYR A 53 8.87 10.46 -6.89
CA TYR A 53 7.47 10.87 -6.96
C TYR A 53 7.38 12.38 -7.17
N ASP A 54 6.33 12.80 -7.86
CA ASP A 54 5.99 14.21 -8.09
C ASP A 54 5.27 14.76 -6.85
N PRO A 55 5.89 15.69 -6.09
CA PRO A 55 5.31 16.21 -4.86
C PRO A 55 4.18 17.22 -5.11
N GLU A 56 3.98 17.68 -6.34
CA GLU A 56 2.91 18.64 -6.67
C GLU A 56 1.56 17.94 -6.91
N PHE A 57 1.59 16.64 -7.23
CA PHE A 57 0.38 15.84 -7.36
C PHE A 57 0.08 15.07 -6.08
N ARG A 58 -0.88 15.55 -5.29
CA ARG A 58 -1.30 14.92 -4.03
C ARG A 58 -2.81 14.70 -4.00
N ILE A 59 -3.22 13.63 -3.34
CA ILE A 59 -4.63 13.30 -3.12
C ILE A 59 -4.89 13.08 -1.64
N ASP A 60 -6.12 13.39 -1.22
CA ASP A 60 -6.60 13.07 0.11
C ASP A 60 -7.02 11.60 0.15
N MET A 61 -6.50 10.88 1.14
CA MET A 61 -6.87 9.52 1.47
C MET A 61 -7.70 9.52 2.73
N GLU A 62 -8.91 8.97 2.64
CA GLU A 62 -9.73 8.68 3.79
C GLU A 62 -9.50 7.22 4.21
N SER A 63 -9.14 7.01 5.47
CA SER A 63 -9.00 5.67 6.02
C SER A 63 -10.36 5.12 6.46
N ALA A 64 -10.42 3.81 6.74
CA ALA A 64 -11.64 3.19 7.25
C ALA A 64 -12.14 3.78 8.59
N ASN A 65 -11.30 4.53 9.31
CA ASN A 65 -11.70 5.20 10.55
C ASN A 65 -12.17 6.66 10.35
N GLY A 66 -12.25 7.13 9.11
CA GLY A 66 -12.66 8.49 8.76
C GLY A 66 -11.54 9.55 8.90
N SER A 67 -10.32 9.16 9.23
CA SER A 67 -9.16 10.05 9.19
C SER A 67 -8.82 10.40 7.75
N ILE A 68 -8.62 11.69 7.48
CA ILE A 68 -8.12 12.16 6.19
C ILE A 68 -6.63 12.48 6.33
N GLU A 69 -5.82 11.78 5.56
CA GLU A 69 -4.39 12.07 5.40
C GLU A 69 -4.10 12.36 3.93
N ARG A 70 -3.05 13.14 3.65
CA ARG A 70 -2.67 13.51 2.28
C ARG A 70 -1.46 12.72 1.83
N THR A 71 -1.47 12.23 0.59
CA THR A 71 -0.30 11.56 0.01
C THR A 71 0.89 12.51 -0.11
N LEU A 72 2.11 11.96 -0.19
CA LEU A 72 3.34 12.75 -0.37
C LEU A 72 3.55 13.19 -1.82
N GLY A 73 2.97 12.48 -2.79
CA GLY A 73 3.14 12.73 -4.21
C GLY A 73 2.64 11.57 -5.06
N LEU A 74 2.89 11.65 -6.37
CA LEU A 74 2.59 10.61 -7.35
C LEU A 74 3.86 10.01 -7.93
N ALA A 75 4.10 8.72 -7.68
CA ALA A 75 5.08 7.95 -8.44
C ALA A 75 4.50 7.59 -9.81
N ARG A 76 5.28 7.74 -10.88
CA ARG A 76 4.85 7.46 -12.26
C ARG A 76 5.71 6.38 -12.88
N ASN A 77 5.06 5.49 -13.64
CA ASN A 77 5.71 4.41 -14.39
C ASN A 77 6.55 3.48 -13.50
N VAL A 78 6.07 3.18 -12.29
CA VAL A 78 6.73 2.20 -11.42
C VAL A 78 6.44 0.81 -11.94
N GLU A 79 7.47 0.06 -12.31
CA GLU A 79 7.34 -1.28 -12.89
C GLU A 79 7.05 -2.34 -11.81
N PHE A 80 6.03 -3.16 -12.07
CA PHE A 80 5.69 -4.34 -11.26
C PHE A 80 5.66 -5.57 -12.16
N ASN A 81 6.45 -6.57 -11.80
CA ASN A 81 6.43 -7.89 -12.45
C ASN A 81 5.98 -8.94 -11.43
N PHE A 82 4.83 -9.57 -11.68
CA PHE A 82 4.09 -10.44 -10.76
C PHE A 82 4.32 -11.93 -11.01
#